data_AF-A0AAU6HD51-F1
#
_entry.id   AF-A0AAU6HD51-F1
#
_cell.length_a   1.000
_cell.length_b   1.000
_cell.length_c   1.000
_cell.angle_alpha   90.00
_cell.angle_beta   90.00
_cell.angle_gamma   90.00
#
_symmetry.space_group_name_H-M   'P 1'
#
loop_
_entity.id
_entity.type
_entity.pdbx_description
1 polymer ?
#
loop_
_entity_poly.entity_id
_entity_poly.type
_entity_poly.pdbx_seq_one_letter_code
_entity_poly.pdbx_strand_id
1 'polypeptide(L)'
;MDITIDCRSRDARRIEQRIREIGDHAGRLAARHLGGRLPQVEIVLTDGNGVTSLIQRADLELAGRTTWRRRAVGRVIDHWHARHAFAATALTNRGALVAINASRNSDLRELDRTLIHELGHTVQLNQPGARNRHIAYLRQQYGITAHSKADQREYERLIDIRETQAANLEALARQLPNH
;
A
#
# COMPACT_ATOMS: atom_id res chain seq x y z
N MET A 1 -4.92 10.43 10.04
CA MET A 1 -4.83 9.02 9.63
C MET A 1 -6.02 8.32 10.23
N ASP A 2 -6.78 7.58 9.43
CA ASP A 2 -7.99 6.90 9.87
C ASP A 2 -7.73 5.40 9.90
N ILE A 3 -8.18 4.70 10.94
CA ILE A 3 -7.90 3.26 11.13
C ILE A 3 -9.22 2.51 11.29
N THR A 4 -9.40 1.48 10.48
CA THR A 4 -10.59 0.62 10.44
C THR A 4 -10.19 -0.85 10.65
N ILE A 5 -10.98 -1.61 11.41
CA ILE A 5 -10.81 -3.06 11.55
C ILE A 5 -11.91 -3.78 10.77
N ASP A 6 -11.54 -4.61 9.80
CA ASP A 6 -12.44 -5.41 8.95
C ASP A 6 -12.18 -6.92 9.10
N CYS A 7 -11.49 -7.34 10.16
CA CYS A 7 -11.25 -8.76 10.43
C CYS A 7 -11.46 -9.12 11.90
N ARG A 8 -11.73 -10.41 12.12
CA ARG A 8 -11.78 -11.02 13.45
C ARG A 8 -10.47 -11.73 13.74
N SER A 9 -9.41 -10.97 14.00
CA SER A 9 -8.14 -11.51 14.53
C SER A 9 -8.05 -11.26 16.04
N ARG A 10 -7.51 -12.23 16.79
CA ARG A 10 -7.26 -12.08 18.23
C ARG A 10 -6.30 -10.92 18.54
N ASP A 11 -5.36 -10.68 17.64
CA ASP A 11 -4.35 -9.62 17.78
C ASP A 11 -4.79 -8.29 17.16
N ALA A 12 -5.95 -8.22 16.48
CA ALA A 12 -6.37 -7.02 15.74
C ALA A 12 -6.38 -5.76 16.61
N ARG A 13 -6.89 -5.84 17.85
CA ARG A 13 -6.92 -4.70 18.78
C ARG A 13 -5.52 -4.26 19.21
N ARG A 14 -4.62 -5.21 19.46
CA ARG A 14 -3.23 -4.94 19.85
C ARG A 14 -2.48 -4.27 18.70
N ILE A 15 -2.65 -4.78 17.48
CA ILE A 15 -2.09 -4.21 16.26
C ILE A 15 -2.65 -2.80 16.02
N GLU A 16 -3.97 -2.62 16.13
CA GLU A 16 -4.63 -1.32 16.00
C GLU A 16 -4.07 -0.30 17.00
N GLN A 17 -3.98 -0.68 18.28
CA GLN A 17 -3.42 0.18 19.31
C GLN A 17 -1.98 0.56 18.97
N ARG A 18 -1.14 -0.39 18.54
CA ARG A 18 0.23 -0.09 18.14
C ARG A 18 0.25 0.91 16.98
N ILE A 19 -0.54 0.70 15.94
CA ILE A 19 -0.64 1.63 14.80
C ILE A 19 -1.08 3.02 15.25
N ARG A 20 -2.03 3.13 16.18
CA ARG A 20 -2.45 4.44 16.75
C ARG A 20 -1.31 5.13 17.49
N GLU A 21 -0.50 4.37 18.23
CA GLU A 21 0.64 4.90 18.99
C GLU A 21 1.75 5.42 18.06
N ILE A 22 2.08 4.70 16.99
CA ILE A 22 3.26 5.00 16.17
C ILE A 22 2.97 5.61 14.80
N GLY A 23 1.75 5.51 14.28
CA GLY A 23 1.44 5.75 12.86
C GLY A 23 1.79 7.16 12.39
N ASP A 24 1.45 8.17 13.18
CA ASP A 24 1.79 9.56 12.87
C ASP A 24 3.31 9.80 12.91
N HIS A 25 4.03 9.15 13.83
CA HIS A 25 5.49 9.27 13.92
C HIS A 25 6.17 8.56 12.75
N ALA A 26 5.76 7.32 12.46
CA ALA A 26 6.23 6.53 11.33
C ALA A 26 6.04 7.28 10.01
N GLY A 27 4.85 7.84 9.78
CA GLY A 27 4.55 8.62 8.59
C GLY A 27 5.43 9.88 8.45
N ARG A 28 5.70 10.59 9.57
CA ARG A 28 6.63 11.72 9.56
C ARG A 28 8.08 11.32 9.33
N LEU A 29 8.52 10.16 9.82
CA LEU A 29 9.86 9.64 9.54
C LEU A 29 10.02 9.31 8.06
N ALA A 30 9.09 8.54 7.49
CA ALA A 30 9.08 8.19 6.07
C ALA A 30 9.04 9.45 5.18
N ALA A 31 8.14 10.40 5.48
CA ALA A 31 8.02 11.63 4.72
C ALA A 31 9.29 12.49 4.75
N ARG A 32 9.94 12.62 5.92
CA ARG A 32 11.22 13.34 6.05
C ARG A 32 12.33 12.67 5.26
N HIS A 33 12.45 11.35 5.35
CA HIS A 33 13.53 10.62 4.68
C HIS A 33 13.39 10.62 3.15
N LEU A 34 12.16 10.54 2.65
CA LEU A 34 11.87 10.57 1.20
C LEU A 34 11.74 11.98 0.63
N GLY A 35 11.85 13.04 1.45
CA GLY A 35 11.68 14.42 1.00
C GLY A 35 10.28 14.73 0.45
N GLY A 36 9.23 14.25 1.14
CA GLY A 36 7.84 14.36 0.68
C GLY A 36 6.86 14.75 1.79
N ARG A 37 5.57 14.61 1.49
CA ARG A 37 4.48 14.80 2.45
C ARG A 37 3.63 13.54 2.51
N LEU A 38 3.22 13.17 3.72
CA LEU A 38 2.26 12.10 3.91
C LEU A 38 0.88 12.58 3.41
N PRO A 39 0.21 11.84 2.51
CA PRO A 39 -1.16 12.16 2.12
C PRO A 39 -2.14 11.84 3.28
N GLN A 40 -3.44 12.06 3.06
CA GLN A 40 -4.44 11.41 3.89
C GLN A 40 -4.30 9.88 3.70
N VAL A 41 -4.14 9.17 4.81
CA VAL A 41 -3.99 7.71 4.82
C VAL A 41 -5.13 7.08 5.60
N GLU A 42 -5.80 6.14 4.96
CA GLU A 42 -6.70 5.17 5.57
C GLU A 42 -5.94 3.86 5.78
N ILE A 43 -5.95 3.32 6.99
CA ILE A 43 -5.37 2.03 7.32
C ILE A 43 -6.50 1.05 7.63
N VAL A 44 -6.52 -0.09 6.95
CA VAL A 44 -7.52 -1.14 7.18
C VAL A 44 -6.83 -2.41 7.64
N LEU A 45 -7.18 -2.87 8.84
CA LEU A 45 -6.75 -4.16 9.38
C LEU A 45 -7.67 -5.27 8.89
N THR A 46 -7.11 -6.20 8.13
CA THR A 46 -7.87 -7.23 7.42
C THR A 46 -7.13 -8.58 7.43
N ASP A 47 -7.74 -9.63 6.88
CA ASP A 47 -7.05 -10.84 6.47
C ASP A 47 -6.43 -10.70 5.06
N GLY A 48 -5.69 -11.72 4.60
CA GLY A 48 -5.06 -11.72 3.29
C GLY A 48 -6.03 -11.67 2.09
N ASN A 49 -7.28 -12.14 2.24
CA ASN A 49 -8.29 -12.00 1.17
C ASN A 49 -8.76 -10.54 1.07
N GLY A 50 -8.96 -9.91 2.22
CA GLY A 50 -9.37 -8.51 2.27
C GLY A 50 -8.26 -7.57 1.83
N VAL A 51 -6.96 -7.87 2.06
CA VAL A 51 -5.86 -7.11 1.44
C VAL A 51 -6.04 -7.07 -0.08
N THR A 52 -6.12 -8.24 -0.73
CA THR A 52 -6.32 -8.31 -2.19
C THR A 52 -7.59 -7.57 -2.63
N SER A 53 -8.68 -7.76 -1.91
CA SER A 53 -9.99 -7.21 -2.29
C SER A 53 -10.04 -5.69 -2.18
N LEU A 54 -9.38 -5.13 -1.17
CA LEU A 54 -9.30 -3.69 -0.91
C LEU A 54 -8.40 -2.99 -1.95
N ILE A 55 -7.20 -3.52 -2.20
CA ILE A 55 -6.28 -2.98 -3.21
C ILE A 55 -6.92 -3.02 -4.59
N GLN A 56 -7.48 -4.17 -4.97
CA GLN A 56 -8.16 -4.29 -6.24
C GLN A 56 -9.31 -3.28 -6.38
N ARG A 57 -10.11 -3.08 -5.32
CA ARG A 57 -11.21 -2.12 -5.35
C ARG A 57 -10.69 -0.71 -5.58
N ALA A 58 -9.64 -0.31 -4.86
CA ALA A 58 -9.01 1.00 -4.98
C ALA A 58 -8.44 1.22 -6.40
N ASP A 59 -7.73 0.23 -6.94
CA ASP A 59 -7.16 0.30 -8.29
C ASP A 59 -8.22 0.41 -9.38
N LEU A 60 -9.31 -0.36 -9.27
CA LEU A 60 -10.42 -0.31 -10.21
C LEU A 60 -11.15 1.04 -10.16
N GLU A 61 -11.35 1.59 -8.96
CA GLU A 61 -11.94 2.91 -8.78
C GLU A 61 -11.09 3.99 -9.46
N LEU A 62 -9.77 3.91 -9.34
CA LEU A 62 -8.83 4.84 -9.96
C LEU A 62 -8.67 4.68 -11.48
N ALA A 63 -8.63 3.44 -11.97
CA ALA A 63 -8.47 3.15 -13.39
C ALA A 63 -9.71 3.61 -14.19
N GLY A 64 -10.88 3.61 -13.56
CA GLY A 64 -12.17 3.96 -14.14
C GLY A 64 -12.95 2.74 -14.66
N ARG A 65 -14.01 2.98 -15.45
CA ARG A 65 -14.91 1.91 -15.90
C ARG A 65 -14.18 0.85 -16.73
N THR A 66 -14.22 -0.39 -16.25
CA THR A 66 -13.61 -1.57 -16.91
C THR A 66 -14.62 -2.71 -17.08
N THR A 67 -14.47 -3.48 -18.17
CA THR A 67 -15.33 -4.64 -18.46
C THR A 67 -15.02 -5.79 -17.51
N TRP A 68 -16.02 -6.64 -17.24
CA TRP A 68 -15.88 -7.76 -16.29
C TRP A 68 -14.79 -8.76 -16.70
N ARG A 69 -14.55 -8.94 -18.00
CA ARG A 69 -13.49 -9.82 -18.53
C ARG A 69 -12.09 -9.32 -18.19
N ARG A 70 -11.85 -8.01 -18.32
CA ARG A 70 -10.55 -7.40 -17.98
C ARG A 70 -10.31 -7.34 -16.47
N ARG A 71 -11.39 -7.23 -15.68
CA ARG A 71 -11.35 -7.42 -14.22
C ARG A 71 -10.93 -8.83 -13.80
N ALA A 72 -11.20 -9.88 -14.60
CA ALA A 72 -10.91 -11.27 -14.25
C ALA A 72 -9.43 -11.65 -14.41
N VAL A 73 -8.71 -11.04 -15.36
CA VAL A 73 -7.32 -11.39 -15.64
C VAL A 73 -6.35 -10.82 -14.59
N GLY A 74 -6.55 -9.58 -14.13
CA GLY A 74 -5.76 -9.01 -13.03
C GLY A 74 -5.92 -9.77 -11.70
N ARG A 75 -7.11 -10.37 -11.45
CA ARG A 75 -7.41 -11.10 -10.21
C ARG A 75 -6.51 -12.31 -9.94
N VAL A 76 -5.97 -12.98 -10.95
CA VAL A 76 -5.28 -14.25 -10.72
C VAL A 76 -3.83 -14.04 -10.29
N ILE A 77 -3.18 -12.99 -10.80
CA ILE A 77 -1.78 -12.69 -10.51
C ILE A 77 -1.67 -11.96 -9.16
N ASP A 78 -2.56 -11.00 -8.89
CA ASP A 78 -2.54 -10.22 -7.64
C ASP A 78 -2.98 -11.04 -6.42
N HIS A 79 -3.85 -12.04 -6.60
CA HIS A 79 -4.44 -12.80 -5.48
C HIS A 79 -3.48 -13.80 -4.83
N TRP A 80 -2.46 -14.29 -5.52
CA TRP A 80 -1.47 -15.19 -4.90
C TRP A 80 -0.43 -14.43 -4.09
N HIS A 81 0.05 -13.28 -4.60
CA HIS A 81 1.02 -12.42 -3.93
C HIS A 81 0.42 -11.72 -2.69
N ALA A 82 -0.80 -11.19 -2.78
CA ALA A 82 -1.43 -10.46 -1.68
C ALA A 82 -1.87 -11.35 -0.49
N ARG A 83 -2.13 -12.65 -0.70
CA ARG A 83 -2.41 -13.59 0.42
C ARG A 83 -1.18 -13.85 1.30
N HIS A 84 0.03 -13.67 0.76
CA HIS A 84 1.29 -13.84 1.47
C HIS A 84 1.89 -12.52 1.92
N ALA A 85 1.37 -11.40 1.44
CA ALA A 85 1.82 -10.07 1.82
C ALA A 85 1.47 -9.75 3.28
N PHE A 86 2.39 -9.03 3.95
CA PHE A 86 2.19 -8.49 5.28
C PHE A 86 1.26 -7.27 5.25
N ALA A 87 1.36 -6.47 4.20
CA ALA A 87 0.46 -5.37 3.90
C ALA A 87 0.53 -5.03 2.41
N ALA A 88 -0.28 -4.07 1.97
CA ALA A 88 -0.18 -3.47 0.65
C ALA A 88 -0.71 -2.03 0.66
N THR A 89 -0.17 -1.19 -0.22
CA THR A 89 -0.57 0.19 -0.41
C THR A 89 -1.23 0.40 -1.76
N ALA A 90 -2.36 1.12 -1.78
CA ALA A 90 -3.00 1.61 -2.99
C ALA A 90 -3.28 3.12 -2.89
N LEU A 91 -3.42 3.77 -4.04
CA LEU A 91 -3.99 5.11 -4.09
C LEU A 91 -5.52 5.05 -4.07
N THR A 92 -6.15 6.09 -3.54
CA THR A 92 -7.62 6.28 -3.62
C THR A 92 -7.94 7.67 -4.15
N ASN A 93 -9.22 7.95 -4.36
CA ASN A 93 -9.65 9.30 -4.72
C ASN A 93 -9.43 10.32 -3.59
N ARG A 94 -9.28 9.88 -2.35
CA ARG A 94 -9.13 10.72 -1.15
C ARG A 94 -7.70 10.78 -0.60
N GLY A 95 -6.79 9.96 -1.12
CA GLY A 95 -5.42 9.88 -0.62
C GLY A 95 -4.81 8.51 -0.90
N ALA A 96 -4.42 7.80 0.16
CA ALA A 96 -3.88 6.45 0.08
C ALA A 96 -4.60 5.50 1.05
N LEU A 97 -4.60 4.22 0.70
CA LEU A 97 -5.11 3.11 1.49
C LEU A 97 -3.95 2.16 1.79
N VAL A 98 -3.78 1.80 3.06
CA VAL A 98 -2.86 0.75 3.50
C VAL A 98 -3.68 -0.39 4.09
N ALA A 99 -3.68 -1.54 3.43
CA ALA A 99 -4.35 -2.74 3.92
C ALA A 99 -3.33 -3.64 4.62
N ILE A 100 -3.48 -3.86 5.93
CA ILE A 100 -2.55 -4.66 6.74
C ILE A 100 -3.16 -6.02 7.02
N ASN A 101 -2.41 -7.08 6.71
CA ASN A 101 -2.78 -8.45 7.03
C ASN A 101 -2.50 -8.74 8.51
N ALA A 102 -3.54 -8.67 9.34
CA ALA A 102 -3.42 -8.85 10.78
C ALA A 102 -2.87 -10.24 11.16
N SER A 103 -3.09 -11.27 10.33
CA SER A 103 -2.60 -12.62 10.62
C SER A 103 -1.09 -12.79 10.44
N ARG A 104 -0.45 -11.89 9.67
CA ARG A 104 1.00 -11.90 9.40
C ARG A 104 1.78 -10.94 10.30
N ASN A 105 1.10 -10.02 10.98
CA ASN A 105 1.71 -8.97 11.81
C ASN A 105 1.46 -9.19 13.31
N SER A 106 1.51 -10.44 13.78
CA SER A 106 1.34 -10.75 15.22
C SER A 106 2.53 -10.31 16.08
N ASP A 107 3.72 -10.18 15.47
CA ASP A 107 4.88 -9.54 16.08
C ASP A 107 4.83 -8.02 15.83
N LEU A 108 4.80 -7.23 16.90
CA LEU A 108 4.74 -5.78 16.81
C LEU A 108 6.01 -5.17 16.24
N ARG A 109 7.17 -5.82 16.34
CA ARG A 109 8.40 -5.31 15.73
C ARG A 109 8.40 -5.44 14.21
N GLU A 110 7.84 -6.54 13.70
CA GLU A 110 7.62 -6.70 12.25
C GLU A 110 6.50 -5.78 11.75
N LEU A 111 5.45 -5.57 12.55
CA LEU A 111 4.42 -4.57 12.26
C LEU A 111 5.00 -3.17 12.12
N ASP A 112 5.90 -2.75 13.01
CA ASP A 112 6.53 -1.44 12.98
C ASP A 112 7.30 -1.20 11.67
N ARG A 113 8.05 -2.22 11.21
CA ARG A 113 8.75 -2.18 9.92
C ARG A 113 7.77 -2.12 8.76
N THR A 114 6.79 -3.02 8.75
CA THR A 114 5.73 -3.07 7.72
C THR A 114 5.02 -1.72 7.62
N LEU A 115 4.66 -1.11 8.75
CA LEU A 115 3.95 0.17 8.74
C LEU A 115 4.80 1.28 8.13
N ILE A 116 6.09 1.38 8.48
CA ILE A 116 6.99 2.38 7.87
C ILE A 116 7.16 2.13 6.38
N HIS A 117 7.31 0.86 5.97
CA HIS A 117 7.44 0.46 4.57
C HIS A 117 6.24 0.96 3.76
N GLU A 118 5.02 0.61 4.18
CA GLU A 118 3.80 0.99 3.49
C GLU A 118 3.57 2.51 3.51
N LEU A 119 3.84 3.18 4.64
CA LEU A 119 3.76 4.65 4.69
C LEU A 119 4.79 5.30 3.76
N GLY A 120 5.95 4.68 3.54
CA GLY A 120 6.89 5.04 2.49
C GLY A 120 6.26 5.04 1.10
N HIS A 121 5.53 3.98 0.73
CA HIS A 121 4.78 3.93 -0.52
C HIS A 121 3.73 5.03 -0.63
N THR A 122 3.00 5.34 0.46
CA THR A 122 2.01 6.43 0.42
C THR A 122 2.68 7.78 0.09
N VAL A 123 3.88 8.04 0.63
CA VAL A 123 4.66 9.26 0.32
C VAL A 123 5.13 9.25 -1.13
N GLN A 124 5.69 8.12 -1.61
CA GLN A 124 6.17 7.97 -2.99
C GLN A 124 5.05 8.19 -4.01
N LEU A 125 3.86 7.67 -3.73
CA LEU A 125 2.67 7.80 -4.58
C LEU A 125 2.06 9.21 -4.54
N ASN A 126 2.36 9.98 -3.49
CA ASN A 126 1.98 11.39 -3.35
C ASN A 126 2.97 12.38 -3.96
N GLN A 127 4.11 11.91 -4.50
CA GLN A 127 5.09 12.78 -5.17
C GLN A 127 4.50 13.42 -6.46
N PRO A 128 4.99 14.60 -6.87
CA PRO A 128 4.50 15.26 -8.08
C PRO A 128 4.52 14.34 -9.31
N GLY A 129 3.36 14.20 -9.98
CA GLY A 129 3.19 13.35 -11.15
C GLY A 129 3.11 11.84 -10.88
N ALA A 130 3.43 11.35 -9.67
CA ALA A 130 3.40 9.93 -9.35
C ALA A 130 1.99 9.34 -9.49
N ARG A 131 0.98 10.06 -8.98
CA ARG A 131 -0.44 9.68 -9.09
C ARG A 131 -0.88 9.49 -10.55
N ASN A 132 -0.55 10.44 -11.43
CA ASN A 132 -0.95 10.37 -12.84
C ASN A 132 -0.27 9.21 -13.56
N ARG A 133 1.02 8.97 -13.28
CA ARG A 133 1.76 7.82 -13.83
C ARG A 133 1.16 6.49 -13.36
N HIS A 134 0.81 6.39 -12.07
CA HIS A 134 0.18 5.19 -11.53
C HIS A 134 -1.19 4.92 -12.16
N ILE A 135 -2.06 5.94 -12.30
CA ILE A 135 -3.33 5.79 -13.02
C ILE A 135 -3.10 5.33 -14.46
N ALA A 136 -2.13 5.91 -15.16
CA ALA A 136 -1.83 5.53 -16.54
C ALA A 136 -1.41 4.04 -16.62
N TYR A 137 -0.56 3.60 -15.70
CA TYR A 137 -0.17 2.19 -15.57
C TYR A 137 -1.39 1.29 -15.31
N LEU A 138 -2.22 1.61 -14.33
CA LEU A 138 -3.44 0.84 -14.02
C LEU A 138 -4.37 0.74 -15.24
N ARG A 139 -4.55 1.85 -15.96
CA ARG A 139 -5.38 1.87 -17.18
C ARG A 139 -4.81 0.99 -18.29
N GLN A 140 -3.49 0.90 -18.43
CA GLN A 140 -2.84 -0.04 -19.35
C GLN A 140 -3.01 -1.49 -18.89
N GLN A 141 -2.80 -1.78 -17.60
CA GLN A 141 -2.94 -3.11 -17.00
C GLN A 141 -4.37 -3.65 -17.14
N TYR A 142 -5.38 -2.80 -16.93
CA TYR A 142 -6.78 -3.13 -17.15
C TYR A 142 -7.24 -2.99 -18.62
N GLY A 143 -6.31 -2.77 -19.56
CA GLY A 143 -6.55 -2.66 -20.99
C GLY A 143 -7.44 -1.50 -21.44
N ILE A 144 -7.69 -0.52 -20.57
CA ILE A 144 -8.51 0.67 -20.86
C ILE A 144 -7.81 1.57 -21.89
N THR A 145 -6.50 1.72 -21.76
CA THR A 145 -5.64 2.42 -22.72
C THR A 145 -4.80 1.43 -23.52
N ALA A 146 -4.28 1.86 -24.66
CA ALA A 146 -3.35 1.05 -25.46
C ALA A 146 -2.13 0.64 -24.63
N HIS A 147 -1.67 -0.59 -24.84
CA HIS A 147 -0.58 -1.18 -24.07
C HIS A 147 0.78 -0.83 -24.70
N SER A 148 1.57 -0.01 -24.01
CA SER A 148 2.96 0.30 -24.37
C SER A 148 3.90 -0.53 -23.50
N LYS A 149 4.63 -1.47 -24.11
CA LYS A 149 5.63 -2.28 -23.39
C LYS A 149 6.78 -1.43 -22.84
N ALA A 150 7.08 -0.31 -23.48
CA ALA A 150 8.13 0.61 -23.03
C ALA A 150 7.70 1.30 -21.74
N ASP A 151 6.50 1.88 -21.72
CA ASP A 151 5.92 2.55 -20.55
C ASP A 151 5.76 1.57 -19.39
N GLN A 152 5.30 0.34 -19.67
CA GLN A 152 5.19 -0.70 -18.66
C GLN A 152 6.55 -0.99 -18.00
N ARG A 153 7.59 -1.25 -18.79
CA ARG A 153 8.94 -1.55 -18.27
C ARG A 153 9.58 -0.37 -17.54
N GLU A 154 9.29 0.85 -17.96
CA GLU A 154 9.74 2.05 -17.26
C GLU A 154 9.04 2.16 -15.91
N TYR A 155 7.74 1.90 -15.87
CA TYR A 155 6.96 1.92 -14.64
C TYR A 155 7.38 0.80 -13.68
N GLU A 156 7.58 -0.42 -14.16
CA GLU A 156 8.08 -1.54 -13.35
C GLU A 156 9.45 -1.22 -12.72
N ARG A 157 10.40 -0.67 -13.50
CA ARG A 157 11.68 -0.19 -12.96
C ARG A 157 11.52 0.89 -11.89
N LEU A 158 10.54 1.79 -12.05
CA LEU A 158 10.23 2.80 -11.04
C LEU A 158 9.67 2.16 -9.76
N ILE A 159 8.85 1.11 -9.88
CA ILE A 159 8.37 0.34 -8.73
C ILE A 159 9.52 -0.37 -8.02
N ASP A 160 10.46 -1.00 -8.74
CA ASP A 160 11.62 -1.65 -8.12
C ASP A 160 12.49 -0.68 -7.30
N ILE A 161 12.71 0.53 -7.83
CA ILE A 161 13.43 1.59 -7.11
C ILE A 161 12.66 1.99 -5.85
N ARG A 162 11.33 2.12 -5.95
CA ARG A 162 10.47 2.50 -4.83
C ARG A 162 10.41 1.45 -3.75
N GLU A 163 10.34 0.18 -4.13
CA GLU A 163 10.40 -0.97 -3.24
C GLU A 163 11.73 -0.99 -2.47
N THR A 164 12.85 -0.82 -3.18
CA THR A 164 14.17 -0.73 -2.54
C THR A 164 14.24 0.44 -1.55
N GLN A 165 13.69 1.60 -1.92
CA GLN A 165 13.62 2.75 -1.02
C GLN A 165 12.76 2.47 0.21
N ALA A 166 11.59 1.84 0.04
CA ALA A 166 10.69 1.50 1.13
C ALA A 166 11.31 0.49 2.09
N ALA A 167 11.96 -0.56 1.57
CA ALA A 167 12.72 -1.53 2.34
C ALA A 167 13.85 -0.85 3.17
N ASN A 168 14.56 0.12 2.60
CA ASN A 168 15.57 0.89 3.33
C ASN A 168 14.99 1.69 4.51
N LEU A 169 13.72 2.12 4.43
CA LEU A 169 13.05 2.83 5.52
C LEU A 169 12.77 1.93 6.72
N GLU A 170 12.67 0.61 6.55
CA GLU A 170 12.39 -0.31 7.66
C GLU A 170 13.41 -0.21 8.79
N ALA A 171 14.65 0.17 8.48
CA ALA A 171 15.68 0.44 9.49
C ALA A 171 15.29 1.59 10.44
N LEU A 172 14.44 2.52 10.01
CA LEU A 172 13.91 3.62 10.81
C LEU A 172 12.91 3.16 11.87
N ALA A 173 12.41 1.91 11.81
CA ALA A 173 11.54 1.36 12.84
C ALA A 173 12.15 1.50 14.23
N ARG A 174 13.48 1.32 14.35
CA ARG A 174 14.23 1.48 15.60
C ARG A 174 14.12 2.86 16.25
N GLN A 175 13.64 3.87 15.52
CA GLN A 175 13.45 5.24 15.99
C GLN A 175 12.02 5.50 16.45
N LEU A 176 11.13 4.51 16.35
CA LEU A 176 9.74 4.64 16.80
C LEU A 176 9.66 4.58 18.33
N PRO A 177 8.62 5.22 18.92
CA PRO A 177 8.38 5.12 20.35
C PRO A 177 8.23 3.66 20.81
N ASN A 178 8.91 3.31 21.90
CA ASN A 178 8.79 2.01 22.56
C ASN A 178 9.13 0.79 21.67
N HIS A 179 10.11 0.93 20.75
CA HIS A 179 10.58 -0.14 19.87
C HIS A 179 11.45 -1.20 20.60
#